data_AF-A0A1H9U9A9-F1
#
_entry.id   AF-A0A1H9U9A9-F1
#
_cell.length_a   1.000
_cell.length_b   1.000
_cell.length_c   1.000
_cell.angle_alpha   90.00
_cell.angle_beta   90.00
_cell.angle_gamma   90.00
#
_symmetry.space_group_name_H-M   'P 1'
#
loop_
_entity.id
_entity.type
_entity.pdbx_description
1 polymer ?
#
loop_
_entity_poly.entity_id
_entity_poly.type
_entity_poly.pdbx_seq_one_letter_code
_entity_poly.pdbx_strand_id
1 'polypeptide(L)'
;MLGAKMSEQKRLKTLSAATRTFLASGEGQLIDFKRVPEGIGADDLAAFANAPDGGTILVGVGEATVDGAQTGVILGCDVSDNAVLKLLNKAISCLPPVLIDIVIENLSDKPILRISVPSSPTKPHCSPKGVYCRRDGARNRALHPTELLRIFLDTEAQQFAQRFEAAAATISREIADLEESLERTIGNMSDQFGWAESNMDDTSHTIHTVLAYTKIISDETIDMSDRLRTMFRQDKRDDPVHDRELKKVIDELVAQITDDEDLSEAVLANHPLSYNLKGKSARELSPEEGQKALDEASQIIRDRADLKNYRAKCLLPEKCSQKVIEDIAAAATLYGSSACVAEDVAQAFRISFSTYKDAVVATAGIRKTPLKERVSIFETFQTIADPRIYKAQLNWLSLHPNHHNKGQLSKLVQKLLGARKGVPAFAVVHSDDAVAREVLQHFKFSPALLKEGALVDEKSKEQLFLHAET
;
A
#
# COMPACT_ATOMS: atom_id res chain seq x y z
N MET A 1 9.01 9.31 28.48
CA MET A 1 9.16 10.61 29.18
C MET A 1 10.26 11.41 28.48
N LEU A 2 9.90 12.25 27.51
CA LEU A 2 10.84 13.21 26.90
C LEU A 2 10.69 14.53 27.65
N GLY A 3 11.59 14.77 28.60
CA GLY A 3 11.73 16.07 29.26
C GLY A 3 12.22 17.08 28.24
N ALA A 4 11.30 17.91 27.73
CA ALA A 4 11.65 19.10 26.98
C ALA A 4 12.48 20.01 27.91
N LYS A 5 13.79 20.13 27.65
CA LYS A 5 14.59 21.24 28.15
C LYS A 5 13.96 22.53 27.60
N MET A 6 13.08 23.16 28.38
CA MET A 6 12.68 24.53 28.13
C MET A 6 13.96 25.38 28.19
N SER A 7 14.25 26.08 27.10
CA SER A 7 15.39 26.99 26.97
C SER A 7 15.36 28.02 28.11
N GLU A 8 16.41 28.07 28.93
CA GLU A 8 16.61 29.15 29.89
C GLU A 8 16.67 30.48 29.13
N GLN A 9 15.71 31.37 29.38
CA GLN A 9 15.68 32.69 28.77
C GLN A 9 16.90 33.51 29.24
N LYS A 10 17.90 33.61 28.38
CA LYS A 10 19.13 34.34 28.69
C LYS A 10 18.91 35.84 28.46
N ARG A 11 19.13 36.65 29.51
CA ARG A 11 19.01 38.11 29.48
C ARG A 11 20.39 38.75 29.63
N LEU A 12 20.81 39.55 28.64
CA LEU A 12 22.12 40.20 28.59
C LEU A 12 21.97 41.72 28.64
N LYS A 13 22.80 42.40 29.45
CA LYS A 13 22.84 43.86 29.55
C LYS A 13 23.35 44.52 28.27
N THR A 14 24.31 43.88 27.60
CA THR A 14 24.98 44.37 26.38
C THR A 14 24.79 43.40 25.23
N LEU A 15 25.10 43.84 24.01
CA LEU A 15 25.15 42.98 22.82
C LEU A 15 26.25 41.92 22.94
N SER A 16 25.91 40.68 22.59
CA SER A 16 26.89 39.59 22.46
C SER A 16 27.80 39.79 21.24
N ALA A 17 28.96 39.11 21.23
CA ALA A 17 29.89 39.16 20.09
C ALA A 17 29.21 38.66 18.80
N ALA A 18 28.43 37.58 18.89
CA ALA A 18 27.69 37.02 17.76
C ALA A 18 26.70 38.05 17.16
N THR A 19 25.93 38.73 18.01
CA THR A 19 24.99 39.76 17.55
C THR A 19 25.69 40.92 16.86
N ARG A 20 26.86 41.35 17.34
CA ARG A 20 27.65 42.40 16.67
C ARG A 20 28.12 41.97 15.29
N THR A 21 28.56 40.73 15.14
CA THR A 21 28.93 40.15 13.84
C THR A 21 27.72 40.12 12.90
N PHE A 22 26.56 39.70 13.39
CA PHE A 22 25.33 39.65 12.58
C PHE A 22 24.85 41.04 12.13
N LEU A 23 24.96 42.05 13.00
CA LEU A 23 24.66 43.43 12.62
C LEU A 23 25.61 43.96 11.53
N ALA A 24 26.88 43.56 11.56
CA ALA A 24 27.86 43.98 10.55
C ALA A 24 27.70 43.26 9.20
N SER A 25 27.20 42.02 9.18
CA SER A 25 27.06 41.23 7.95
C SER A 25 25.82 41.56 7.11
N GLY A 26 24.80 42.21 7.69
CA GLY A 26 23.53 42.48 7.02
C GLY A 26 22.61 41.26 6.93
N GLU A 27 21.45 41.44 6.29
CA GLU A 27 20.51 40.34 6.01
C GLU A 27 21.04 39.38 4.95
N GLY A 28 20.70 38.11 5.07
CA GLY A 28 21.10 37.10 4.10
C GLY A 28 20.47 35.74 4.37
N GLN A 29 21.19 34.70 3.96
CA GLN A 29 20.73 33.31 4.07
C GLN A 29 20.64 32.82 5.52
N LEU A 30 21.46 33.37 6.42
CA LEU A 30 21.51 32.94 7.82
C LEU A 30 20.92 33.98 8.79
N ILE A 31 20.61 35.19 8.31
CA ILE A 31 20.26 36.33 9.16
C ILE A 31 19.07 37.08 8.56
N ASP A 32 18.10 37.41 9.39
CA ASP A 32 16.93 38.24 9.04
C ASP A 32 16.72 39.33 10.09
N PHE A 33 16.39 40.55 9.68
CA PHE A 33 16.11 41.66 10.59
C PHE A 33 14.62 41.97 10.60
N LYS A 34 14.05 42.07 11.80
CA LYS A 34 12.69 42.53 12.00
C LYS A 34 12.70 43.72 12.94
N ARG A 35 11.90 44.74 12.62
CA ARG A 35 11.79 45.93 13.48
C ARG A 35 11.00 45.64 14.76
N VAL A 36 10.01 44.76 14.70
CA VAL A 36 9.10 44.43 15.81
C VAL A 36 8.81 42.92 15.89
N PRO A 37 8.51 42.36 17.08
CA PRO A 37 8.27 40.92 17.26
C PRO A 37 7.07 40.40 16.47
N GLU A 38 6.04 41.24 16.28
CA GLU A 38 4.86 40.92 15.49
C GLU A 38 5.20 40.63 14.03
N GLY A 39 6.28 41.23 13.52
CA GLY A 39 6.75 41.09 12.14
C GLY A 39 7.35 39.73 11.81
N ILE A 40 7.56 38.85 12.78
CA ILE A 40 8.03 37.48 12.54
C ILE A 40 6.84 36.61 12.11
N GLY A 41 6.87 36.11 10.89
CA GLY A 41 5.88 35.14 10.40
C GLY A 41 6.22 33.72 10.83
N ALA A 42 5.21 32.84 10.88
CA ALA A 42 5.46 31.39 10.98
C ALA A 42 6.25 30.87 9.77
N ASP A 43 6.07 31.50 8.61
CA ASP A 43 6.84 31.19 7.40
C ASP A 43 8.34 31.48 7.57
N ASP A 44 8.72 32.52 8.33
CA ASP A 44 10.13 32.84 8.61
C ASP A 44 10.78 31.73 9.46
N LEU A 45 10.08 31.29 10.50
CA LEU A 45 10.54 30.22 11.38
C LEU A 45 10.66 28.89 10.62
N ALA A 46 9.64 28.53 9.84
CA ALA A 46 9.66 27.33 9.02
C ALA A 46 10.77 27.40 7.95
N ALA A 47 10.99 28.56 7.33
CA ALA A 47 12.03 28.74 6.31
C ALA A 47 13.44 28.51 6.84
N PHE A 48 13.73 29.00 8.05
CA PHE A 48 15.01 28.74 8.71
C PHE A 48 15.12 27.29 9.20
N ALA A 49 14.06 26.72 9.80
CA ALA A 49 14.07 25.33 10.25
C ALA A 49 14.30 24.33 9.09
N ASN A 50 13.86 24.67 7.88
CA ASN A 50 14.07 23.90 6.66
C ASN A 50 15.39 24.18 5.95
N ALA A 51 16.11 25.24 6.34
CA ALA A 51 17.41 25.56 5.78
C ALA A 51 18.49 24.58 6.31
N PRO A 52 19.52 24.23 5.52
CA PRO A 52 20.56 23.29 5.94
C PRO A 52 21.28 23.69 7.23
N ASP A 53 21.50 24.99 7.42
CA ASP A 53 22.29 25.55 8.53
C ASP A 53 21.42 26.27 9.58
N GLY A 54 20.09 26.29 9.40
CA GLY A 54 19.22 27.12 10.21
C GLY A 54 19.39 28.62 9.93
N GLY A 55 19.19 29.44 10.97
CA GLY A 55 19.52 30.87 10.93
C GLY A 55 19.15 31.61 12.21
N THR A 56 19.30 32.93 12.18
CA THR A 56 19.06 33.85 13.29
C THR A 56 18.18 35.02 12.84
N ILE A 57 17.16 35.34 13.64
CA ILE A 57 16.33 36.53 13.45
C ILE A 57 16.67 37.54 14.55
N LEU A 58 17.04 38.76 14.17
CA LEU A 58 17.22 39.87 15.10
C LEU A 58 16.01 40.79 15.07
N VAL A 59 15.36 40.94 16.23
CA VAL A 59 14.18 41.78 16.41
C VAL A 59 14.54 43.08 17.10
N GLY A 60 13.97 44.20 16.66
CA GLY A 60 14.38 45.53 17.09
C GLY A 60 15.55 46.07 16.28
N VAL A 61 15.80 45.50 15.10
CA VAL A 61 16.86 45.89 14.18
C VAL A 61 16.24 46.30 12.84
N GLY A 62 16.68 47.44 12.31
CA GLY A 62 16.39 47.87 10.95
C GLY A 62 17.63 47.77 10.08
N GLU A 63 17.45 47.96 8.78
CA GLU A 63 18.55 47.96 7.81
C GLU A 63 18.94 49.39 7.45
N ALA A 64 20.25 49.66 7.34
CA ALA A 64 20.79 50.90 6.80
C ALA A 64 22.01 50.62 5.92
N THR A 65 22.19 51.41 4.88
CA THR A 65 23.37 51.36 4.01
C THR A 65 24.44 52.32 4.53
N VAL A 66 25.58 51.78 4.94
CA VAL A 66 26.75 52.56 5.36
C VAL A 66 27.90 52.16 4.43
N ASP A 67 28.49 53.13 3.73
CA ASP A 67 29.62 52.92 2.81
C ASP A 67 29.37 51.84 1.73
N GLY A 68 28.13 51.73 1.25
CA GLY A 68 27.73 50.74 0.24
C GLY A 68 27.48 49.33 0.77
N ALA A 69 27.72 49.08 2.06
CA ALA A 69 27.38 47.83 2.74
C ALA A 69 26.05 47.95 3.50
N GLN A 70 25.22 46.90 3.41
CA GLN A 70 24.00 46.79 4.21
C GLN A 70 24.36 46.35 5.62
N THR A 71 23.99 47.16 6.61
CA THR A 71 24.28 46.92 8.03
C THR A 71 23.02 47.05 8.88
N GLY A 72 22.97 46.35 10.00
CA GLY A 72 21.88 46.40 10.95
C GLY A 72 22.01 47.58 11.92
N VAL A 73 20.93 48.33 12.09
CA VAL A 73 20.82 49.45 13.05
C VAL A 73 19.82 49.09 14.14
N ILE A 74 20.22 49.25 15.40
CA ILE A 74 19.39 48.93 16.56
C ILE A 74 18.33 50.02 16.76
N LEU A 75 17.07 49.62 16.65
CA LEU A 75 15.88 50.44 16.91
C LEU A 75 15.30 50.17 18.30
N GLY A 76 15.46 48.94 18.80
CA GLY A 76 14.84 48.43 20.02
C GLY A 76 13.44 47.85 19.76
N CYS A 77 13.00 46.92 20.59
CA CYS A 77 11.67 46.33 20.51
C CYS A 77 11.08 45.97 21.88
N ASP A 78 9.80 45.60 21.91
CA ASP A 78 9.19 45.00 23.10
C ASP A 78 9.81 43.63 23.37
N VAL A 79 10.35 43.46 24.58
CA VAL A 79 10.95 42.22 25.09
C VAL A 79 10.18 41.65 26.28
N SER A 80 8.92 42.10 26.45
CA SER A 80 8.02 41.59 27.48
C SER A 80 7.81 40.08 27.35
N ASP A 81 7.48 39.43 28.47
CA ASP A 81 7.19 37.99 28.48
C ASP A 81 6.02 37.66 27.54
N ASN A 82 5.08 38.59 27.33
CA ASN A 82 3.98 38.43 26.38
C ASN A 82 4.48 38.40 24.92
N ALA A 83 5.43 39.26 24.54
CA ALA A 83 6.05 39.22 23.21
C ALA A 83 6.80 37.90 22.98
N VAL A 84 7.54 37.44 23.98
CA VAL A 84 8.25 36.15 23.94
C VAL A 84 7.27 34.97 23.83
N LEU A 85 6.20 34.96 24.62
CA LEU A 85 5.15 33.92 24.55
C LEU A 85 4.46 33.88 23.19
N LYS A 86 4.18 35.02 22.58
CA LYS A 86 3.63 35.08 21.21
C LYS A 86 4.57 34.46 20.18
N LEU A 87 5.88 34.67 20.31
CA LEU A 87 6.88 34.07 19.43
C LEU A 87 6.96 32.55 19.61
N LEU A 88 6.96 32.08 20.87
CA LEU A 88 6.91 30.65 21.18
C LEU A 88 5.64 29.99 20.62
N ASN A 89 4.48 30.63 20.76
CA ASN A 89 3.22 30.12 20.20
C ASN A 89 3.27 30.05 18.67
N LYS A 90 3.89 31.01 17.98
CA LYS A 90 4.11 30.95 16.53
C LYS A 90 4.98 29.75 16.14
N ALA A 91 6.06 29.49 16.87
CA ALA A 91 6.93 28.34 16.63
C ALA A 91 6.22 27.00 16.84
N ILE A 92 5.40 26.89 17.91
CA ILE A 92 4.60 25.70 18.23
C ILE A 92 3.52 25.46 17.17
N SER A 93 2.95 26.52 16.59
CA SER A 93 1.91 26.40 15.55
C SER A 93 2.41 25.88 14.19
N CYS A 94 3.74 25.83 13.97
CA CYS A 94 4.29 25.22 12.77
C CYS A 94 4.09 23.70 12.81
N LEU A 95 4.08 23.05 11.65
CA LEU A 95 3.89 21.60 11.51
C LEU A 95 5.05 20.97 10.74
N PRO A 96 5.90 20.16 11.39
CA PRO A 96 6.02 19.96 12.84
C PRO A 96 6.40 21.26 13.60
N PRO A 97 6.27 21.30 14.94
CA PRO A 97 6.69 22.46 15.73
C PRO A 97 8.17 22.80 15.51
N VAL A 98 8.48 24.09 15.41
CA VAL A 98 9.86 24.58 15.24
C VAL A 98 10.48 24.88 16.60
N LEU A 99 11.70 24.39 16.85
CA LEU A 99 12.48 24.74 18.03
C LEU A 99 13.15 26.10 17.82
N ILE A 100 13.04 26.99 18.80
CA ILE A 100 13.69 28.31 18.78
C ILE A 100 14.37 28.59 20.12
N ASP A 101 15.52 29.26 20.08
CA ASP A 101 16.23 29.78 21.26
C ASP A 101 16.18 31.30 21.26
N ILE A 102 15.62 31.89 22.33
CA ILE A 102 15.40 33.34 22.43
C ILE A 102 16.33 33.92 23.49
N VAL A 103 17.18 34.85 23.07
CA VAL A 103 18.06 35.62 23.94
C VAL A 103 17.67 37.09 23.89
N ILE A 104 17.44 37.69 25.04
CA ILE A 104 17.17 39.13 25.17
C ILE A 104 18.52 39.83 25.37
N GLU A 105 18.86 40.77 24.49
CA GLU A 105 20.13 41.49 24.55
C GLU A 105 19.94 43.01 24.63
N ASN A 106 21.00 43.73 25.01
CA ASN A 106 21.07 45.18 25.04
C ASN A 106 20.06 45.88 25.98
N LEU A 107 19.74 45.26 27.12
CA LEU A 107 18.81 45.80 28.12
C LEU A 107 19.24 47.16 28.71
N SER A 108 20.52 47.52 28.63
CA SER A 108 21.03 48.80 29.15
C SER A 108 20.79 50.00 28.24
N ASP A 109 20.33 49.78 27.01
CA ASP A 109 20.03 50.84 26.04
C ASP A 109 18.73 50.49 25.29
N LYS A 110 18.80 50.08 24.03
CA LYS A 110 17.65 49.65 23.22
C LYS A 110 17.57 48.13 23.18
N PRO A 111 16.61 47.50 23.89
CA PRO A 111 16.54 46.05 24.02
C PRO A 111 16.15 45.39 22.69
N ILE A 112 16.74 44.23 22.40
CA ILE A 112 16.49 43.45 21.18
C ILE A 112 16.27 41.98 21.51
N LEU A 113 15.61 41.24 20.61
CA LEU A 113 15.51 39.78 20.70
C LEU A 113 16.40 39.15 19.63
N ARG A 114 17.29 38.24 20.04
CA ARG A 114 17.99 37.34 19.13
C ARG A 114 17.33 35.98 19.20
N ILE A 115 16.76 35.55 18.08
CA ILE A 115 16.04 34.27 17.96
C ILE A 115 16.88 33.37 17.07
N SER A 116 17.43 32.31 17.65
CA SER A 116 18.20 31.31 16.90
C SER A 116 17.27 30.16 16.53
N VAL A 117 17.19 29.85 15.24
CA VAL A 117 16.37 28.77 14.68
C VAL A 117 17.32 27.73 14.07
N PRO A 118 17.63 26.63 14.75
CA PRO A 118 18.52 25.61 14.20
C PRO A 118 17.88 24.89 13.01
N SER A 119 18.71 24.31 12.13
CA SER A 119 18.23 23.33 11.14
C SER A 119 17.56 22.17 11.88
N SER A 120 16.32 21.88 11.51
CA SER A 120 15.55 20.85 12.20
C SER A 120 15.83 19.45 11.66
N PRO A 121 15.97 18.44 12.53
CA PRO A 121 16.04 17.04 12.12
C PRO A 121 14.69 16.48 11.63
N THR A 122 13.57 17.16 11.94
CA THR A 122 12.21 16.73 11.56
C THR A 122 11.66 17.49 10.36
N LYS A 123 12.53 18.12 9.58
CA LYS A 123 12.15 18.76 8.31
C LYS A 123 11.49 17.75 7.36
N PRO A 124 10.51 18.18 6.54
CA PRO A 124 10.15 19.58 6.30
C PRO A 124 9.05 20.12 7.25
N HIS A 125 9.20 21.38 7.66
CA HIS A 125 8.23 22.17 8.41
C HIS A 125 7.37 23.03 7.48
N CYS A 126 6.09 23.17 7.79
CA CYS A 126 5.21 24.17 7.18
C CYS A 126 4.62 25.12 8.21
N SER A 127 4.19 26.29 7.73
CA SER A 127 3.39 27.21 8.53
C SER A 127 1.97 26.67 8.76
N PRO A 128 1.17 27.26 9.68
CA PRO A 128 -0.22 26.86 9.90
C PRO A 128 -1.11 26.90 8.65
N LYS A 129 -0.69 27.63 7.60
CA LYS A 129 -1.38 27.71 6.31
C LYS A 129 -1.01 26.57 5.34
N GLY A 130 -0.13 25.65 5.75
CA GLY A 130 0.36 24.55 4.91
C GLY A 130 1.43 24.96 3.91
N VAL A 131 2.06 26.13 4.07
CA VAL A 131 3.09 26.61 3.15
C VAL A 131 4.47 26.12 3.61
N TYR A 132 5.15 25.38 2.74
CA TYR A 132 6.52 24.93 2.93
C TYR A 132 7.48 25.93 2.29
N CYS A 133 8.30 26.58 3.11
CA CYS A 133 9.29 27.55 2.66
C CYS A 133 10.69 27.12 3.06
N ARG A 134 11.71 27.55 2.31
CA ARG A 134 13.11 27.51 2.68
C ARG A 134 13.74 28.87 2.44
N ARG A 135 14.74 29.23 3.23
CA ARG A 135 15.51 30.46 3.03
C ARG A 135 16.36 30.36 1.75
N ASP A 136 16.32 31.42 0.93
CA ASP A 136 17.05 31.58 -0.32
C ASP A 136 17.56 33.02 -0.41
N GLY A 137 18.84 33.23 -0.06
CA GLY A 137 19.38 34.57 0.23
C GLY A 137 18.59 35.25 1.36
N ALA A 138 18.25 36.52 1.19
CA ALA A 138 17.47 37.30 2.17
C ALA A 138 15.95 37.07 2.09
N ARG A 139 15.47 36.09 1.30
CA ARG A 139 14.04 35.86 1.09
C ARG A 139 13.63 34.43 1.41
N ASN A 140 12.36 34.25 1.73
CA ASN A 140 11.76 32.93 1.88
C ASN A 140 11.18 32.51 0.52
N ARG A 141 11.63 31.36 0.01
CA ARG A 141 11.11 30.76 -1.22
C ARG A 141 10.27 29.54 -0.89
N ALA A 142 9.13 29.40 -1.55
CA ALA A 142 8.33 28.17 -1.46
C ALA A 142 9.13 26.97 -2.00
N LEU A 143 9.09 25.86 -1.28
CA LEU A 143 9.72 24.60 -1.70
C LEU A 143 8.95 24.00 -2.88
N HIS A 144 9.66 23.62 -3.93
CA HIS A 144 9.04 22.90 -5.05
C HIS A 144 8.68 21.47 -4.60
N PRO A 145 7.61 20.84 -5.10
CA PRO A 145 7.23 19.47 -4.72
C PRO A 145 8.37 18.44 -4.79
N THR A 146 9.26 18.57 -5.78
CA THR A 146 10.44 17.71 -5.93
C THR A 146 11.46 17.90 -4.81
N GLU A 147 11.69 19.14 -4.36
CA GLU A 147 12.59 19.44 -3.25
C GLU A 147 11.99 18.92 -1.93
N LEU A 148 10.68 19.09 -1.75
CA LEU A 148 9.95 18.60 -0.60
C LEU A 148 10.03 17.07 -0.49
N LEU A 149 9.77 16.36 -1.59
CA LEU A 149 9.90 14.89 -1.62
C LEU A 149 11.31 14.45 -1.26
N ARG A 150 12.34 15.12 -1.78
CA ARG A 150 13.73 14.82 -1.45
C ARG A 150 14.01 14.98 0.04
N ILE A 151 13.56 16.07 0.66
CA ILE A 151 13.72 16.30 2.09
C ILE A 151 13.03 15.19 2.89
N PHE A 152 11.81 14.79 2.53
CA PHE A 152 11.12 13.68 3.19
C PHE A 152 11.90 12.37 3.10
N LEU A 153 12.38 12.00 1.90
CA LEU A 153 13.15 10.77 1.71
C LEU A 153 14.46 10.78 2.48
N ASP A 154 15.18 11.91 2.48
CA ASP A 154 16.44 12.05 3.21
C ASP A 154 16.22 11.92 4.73
N THR A 155 15.18 12.56 5.27
CA THR A 155 14.82 12.46 6.70
C THR A 155 14.40 11.04 7.09
N GLU A 156 13.54 10.39 6.31
CA GLU A 156 13.10 9.01 6.57
C GLU A 156 14.25 8.01 6.46
N ALA A 157 15.14 8.16 5.46
CA ALA A 157 16.32 7.32 5.30
C ALA A 157 17.26 7.42 6.50
N GLN A 158 17.47 8.63 7.03
CA GLN A 158 18.28 8.83 8.24
C GLN A 158 17.64 8.19 9.48
N GLN A 159 16.33 8.37 9.68
CA GLN A 159 15.62 7.74 10.80
C GLN A 159 15.65 6.21 10.69
N PHE A 160 15.47 5.68 9.48
CA PHE A 160 15.57 4.25 9.22
C PHE A 160 16.97 3.72 9.57
N ALA A 161 18.03 4.38 9.09
CA ALA A 161 19.41 4.00 9.38
C ALA A 161 19.70 4.00 10.88
N GLN A 162 19.30 5.04 11.62
CA GLN A 162 19.48 5.10 13.06
C GLN A 162 18.76 3.98 13.82
N ARG A 163 17.51 3.69 13.42
CA ARG A 163 16.74 2.59 14.03
C ARG A 163 17.35 1.23 13.70
N PHE A 164 17.82 1.05 12.47
CA PHE A 164 18.48 -0.17 12.03
C PHE A 164 19.80 -0.40 12.78
N GLU A 165 20.64 0.63 12.91
CA GLU A 165 21.88 0.57 13.70
C GLU A 165 21.60 0.23 15.17
N ALA A 166 20.60 0.85 15.79
CA ALA A 166 20.22 0.56 17.16
C ALA A 166 19.72 -0.89 17.34
N ALA A 167 18.92 -1.38 16.41
CA ALA A 167 18.45 -2.77 16.41
C ALA A 167 19.62 -3.74 16.20
N ALA A 168 20.50 -3.49 15.23
CA ALA A 168 21.67 -4.31 14.95
C ALA A 168 22.66 -4.35 16.14
N ALA A 169 22.86 -3.21 16.81
CA ALA A 169 23.68 -3.13 18.03
C ALA A 169 23.08 -3.93 19.19
N THR A 170 21.74 -3.99 19.27
CA THR A 170 21.03 -4.78 20.30
C THR A 170 21.18 -6.27 20.02
N ILE A 171 20.95 -6.70 18.79
CA ILE A 171 21.16 -8.10 18.35
C ILE A 171 22.61 -8.53 18.58
N SER A 172 23.57 -7.68 18.23
CA SER A 172 24.99 -7.99 18.41
C SER A 172 25.35 -8.18 19.90
N ARG A 173 24.74 -7.39 20.79
CA ARG A 173 24.93 -7.54 22.24
C ARG A 173 24.31 -8.84 22.74
N GLU A 174 23.10 -9.16 22.31
CA GLU A 174 22.43 -10.41 22.68
C GLU A 174 23.20 -11.65 22.19
N ILE A 175 23.78 -11.60 20.99
CA ILE A 175 24.66 -12.67 20.48
C ILE A 175 25.91 -12.80 21.34
N ALA A 176 26.56 -11.69 21.71
CA ALA A 176 27.73 -11.73 22.58
C ALA A 176 27.41 -12.30 23.97
N ASP A 177 26.27 -11.93 24.54
CA ASP A 177 25.79 -12.48 25.82
C ASP A 177 25.50 -13.99 25.70
N LEU A 178 24.99 -14.43 24.54
CA LEU A 178 24.73 -15.84 24.26
C LEU A 178 26.04 -16.63 24.11
N GLU A 179 27.03 -16.08 23.40
CA GLU A 179 28.37 -16.67 23.29
C GLU A 179 29.01 -16.83 24.67
N GLU A 180 28.95 -15.80 25.52
CA GLU A 180 29.49 -15.88 26.88
C GLU A 180 28.74 -16.93 27.72
N SER A 181 27.43 -17.01 27.59
CA SER A 181 26.61 -18.05 28.26
C SER A 181 26.97 -19.45 27.79
N LEU A 182 27.18 -19.63 26.49
CA LEU A 182 27.54 -20.91 25.89
C LEU A 182 28.96 -21.32 26.28
N GLU A 183 29.91 -20.38 26.33
CA GLU A 183 31.28 -20.63 26.80
C GLU A 183 31.30 -21.00 28.29
N ARG A 184 30.52 -20.32 29.14
CA ARG A 184 30.34 -20.74 30.55
C ARG A 184 29.74 -22.13 30.65
N THR A 185 28.75 -22.44 29.82
CA THR A 185 28.11 -23.76 29.82
C THR A 185 29.08 -24.85 29.37
N ILE A 186 29.87 -24.62 28.31
CA ILE A 186 30.91 -25.54 27.85
C ILE A 186 32.02 -25.67 28.91
N GLY A 187 32.42 -24.59 29.56
CA GLY A 187 33.38 -24.62 30.66
C GLY A 187 32.88 -25.50 31.81
N ASN A 188 31.64 -25.29 32.24
CA ASN A 188 31.00 -26.12 33.27
C ASN A 188 30.90 -27.59 32.84
N MET A 189 30.54 -27.87 31.57
CA MET A 189 30.51 -29.24 31.04
C MET A 189 31.92 -29.84 31.00
N SER A 190 32.92 -29.11 30.55
CA SER A 190 34.33 -29.56 30.47
C SER A 190 34.90 -29.84 31.85
N ASP A 191 34.63 -28.97 32.83
CA ASP A 191 35.01 -29.21 34.22
C ASP A 191 34.31 -30.46 34.74
N GLN A 192 33.01 -30.60 34.54
CA GLN A 192 32.23 -31.76 34.96
C GLN A 192 32.65 -33.06 34.24
N PHE A 193 33.10 -32.98 32.98
CA PHE A 193 33.73 -34.08 32.26
C PHE A 193 35.13 -34.39 32.79
N GLY A 194 35.91 -33.39 33.23
CA GLY A 194 37.15 -33.61 33.98
C GLY A 194 36.91 -34.30 35.34
N TRP A 195 35.77 -34.04 35.99
CA TRP A 195 35.29 -34.80 37.15
C TRP A 195 34.74 -36.19 36.76
N ALA A 196 34.30 -36.41 35.52
CA ALA A 196 33.77 -37.68 35.02
C ALA A 196 34.83 -38.62 34.43
N GLU A 197 35.94 -38.11 33.88
CA GLU A 197 37.09 -38.91 33.46
C GLU A 197 37.79 -39.55 34.67
N SER A 198 37.70 -38.88 35.84
CA SER A 198 38.09 -39.40 37.16
C SER A 198 37.19 -40.56 37.66
N ASN A 199 35.96 -40.69 37.14
CA ASN A 199 35.03 -41.77 37.50
C ASN A 199 34.30 -42.29 36.26
N MET A 200 35.05 -42.96 35.38
CA MET A 200 34.49 -43.73 34.27
C MET A 200 33.78 -44.98 34.81
N ASP A 201 32.49 -44.88 35.17
CA ASP A 201 31.65 -46.09 35.26
C ASP A 201 30.13 -45.88 35.05
N ASP A 202 29.64 -44.72 34.60
CA ASP A 202 28.17 -44.56 34.46
C ASP A 202 27.71 -43.75 33.25
N THR A 203 27.86 -44.36 32.07
CA THR A 203 27.48 -43.81 30.74
C THR A 203 25.96 -43.65 30.54
N SER A 204 25.13 -44.19 31.44
CA SER A 204 23.66 -44.13 31.33
C SER A 204 23.08 -42.82 31.88
N HIS A 205 23.65 -42.32 32.99
CA HIS A 205 23.22 -41.06 33.60
C HIS A 205 23.58 -39.84 32.73
N THR A 206 24.66 -39.92 31.95
CA THR A 206 25.13 -38.83 31.08
C THR A 206 24.17 -38.56 29.92
N ILE A 207 23.57 -39.59 29.33
CA ILE A 207 22.62 -39.44 28.22
C ILE A 207 21.32 -38.78 28.68
N HIS A 208 20.82 -39.15 29.87
CA HIS A 208 19.60 -38.56 30.42
C HIS A 208 19.77 -37.08 30.78
N THR A 209 20.93 -36.70 31.30
CA THR A 209 21.24 -35.29 31.61
C THR A 209 21.36 -34.46 30.34
N VAL A 210 22.00 -34.98 29.28
CA VAL A 210 22.08 -34.29 27.98
C VAL A 210 20.69 -34.13 27.35
N LEU A 211 19.83 -35.15 27.42
CA LEU A 211 18.44 -35.04 26.95
C LEU A 211 17.63 -34.01 27.74
N ALA A 212 17.87 -33.87 29.05
CA ALA A 212 17.23 -32.84 29.86
C ALA A 212 17.66 -31.43 29.45
N TYR A 213 18.96 -31.20 29.22
CA TYR A 213 19.47 -29.90 28.78
C TYR A 213 19.04 -29.52 27.37
N THR A 214 19.03 -30.46 26.42
CA THR A 214 18.51 -30.19 25.06
C THR A 214 17.03 -29.81 25.07
N LYS A 215 16.24 -30.39 25.98
CA LYS A 215 14.83 -30.01 26.17
C LYS A 215 14.70 -28.60 26.73
N ILE A 216 15.51 -28.22 27.72
CA ILE A 216 15.51 -26.86 28.29
C ILE A 216 15.86 -25.82 27.23
N ILE A 217 16.91 -26.05 26.43
CA ILE A 217 17.31 -25.14 25.35
C ILE A 217 16.21 -25.02 24.29
N SER A 218 15.57 -26.14 23.93
CA SER A 218 14.43 -26.14 23.02
C SER A 218 13.27 -25.31 23.57
N ASP A 219 12.95 -25.46 24.86
CA ASP A 219 11.85 -24.75 25.50
C ASP A 219 12.13 -23.23 25.61
N GLU A 220 13.37 -22.83 25.90
CA GLU A 220 13.80 -21.41 25.90
C GLU A 220 13.78 -20.78 24.50
N THR A 221 14.22 -21.53 23.49
CA THR A 221 14.18 -21.06 22.08
C THR A 221 12.73 -20.83 21.63
N ILE A 222 11.80 -21.66 22.11
CA ILE A 222 10.37 -21.51 21.83
C ILE A 222 9.81 -20.25 22.51
N ASP A 223 10.13 -20.00 23.78
CA ASP A 223 9.66 -18.81 24.52
C ASP A 223 10.16 -17.50 23.89
N MET A 224 11.43 -17.46 23.44
CA MET A 224 11.98 -16.32 22.72
C MET A 224 11.25 -16.05 21.40
N SER A 225 10.94 -17.09 20.63
CA SER A 225 10.21 -16.95 19.38
C SER A 225 8.80 -16.39 19.61
N ASP A 226 8.13 -16.82 20.68
CA ASP A 226 6.79 -16.34 21.02
C ASP A 226 6.80 -14.88 21.51
N ARG A 227 7.84 -14.47 22.24
CA ARG A 227 8.07 -13.05 22.64
C ARG A 227 8.35 -12.14 21.45
N LEU A 228 9.20 -12.57 20.51
CA LEU A 228 9.44 -11.80 19.28
C LEU A 228 8.15 -11.60 18.48
N ARG A 229 7.34 -12.65 18.36
CA ARG A 229 6.08 -12.61 17.60
C ARG A 229 5.01 -11.76 18.25
N THR A 230 4.91 -11.77 19.58
CA THR A 230 3.99 -10.88 20.29
C THR A 230 4.35 -9.41 20.08
N MET A 231 5.63 -9.06 19.93
CA MET A 231 6.04 -7.71 19.53
C MET A 231 5.61 -7.35 18.10
N PHE A 232 5.73 -8.27 17.14
CA PHE A 232 5.31 -8.01 15.75
C PHE A 232 3.78 -7.85 15.61
N ARG A 233 2.98 -8.61 16.38
CA ARG A 233 1.50 -8.52 16.35
C ARG A 233 0.94 -7.19 16.88
N GLN A 234 1.66 -6.50 17.78
CA GLN A 234 1.18 -5.24 18.36
C GLN A 234 1.15 -4.07 17.35
N ASP A 235 1.93 -4.17 16.27
CA ASP A 235 2.18 -3.04 15.38
C ASP A 235 1.35 -3.05 14.08
N LYS A 236 0.39 -3.99 13.93
CA LYS A 236 -0.48 -4.17 12.73
C LYS A 236 0.27 -4.13 11.38
N ARG A 237 1.56 -4.48 11.37
CA ARG A 237 2.35 -4.55 10.14
C ARG A 237 2.04 -5.85 9.41
N ASP A 238 2.20 -5.84 8.08
CA ASP A 238 2.14 -7.06 7.27
C ASP A 238 3.19 -8.06 7.79
N ASP A 239 2.72 -9.19 8.29
CA ASP A 239 3.56 -10.30 8.74
C ASP A 239 3.48 -11.44 7.70
N PRO A 240 4.47 -11.51 6.77
CA PRO A 240 4.46 -12.51 5.71
C PRO A 240 4.64 -13.95 6.23
N VAL A 241 5.06 -14.14 7.47
CA VAL A 241 5.13 -15.47 8.10
C VAL A 241 3.75 -15.88 8.60
N HIS A 242 3.04 -14.97 9.27
CA HIS A 242 1.66 -15.18 9.70
C HIS A 242 0.75 -15.50 8.52
N ASP A 243 0.78 -14.68 7.45
CA ASP A 243 -0.03 -14.89 6.24
C ASP A 243 0.25 -16.25 5.59
N ARG A 244 1.52 -16.66 5.59
CA ARG A 244 1.94 -17.95 5.02
C ARG A 244 1.40 -19.11 5.84
N GLU A 245 1.45 -19.04 7.16
CA GLU A 245 0.96 -20.11 8.03
C GLU A 245 -0.57 -20.16 8.07
N LEU A 246 -1.26 -19.02 8.06
CA LEU A 246 -2.71 -18.96 7.88
C LEU A 246 -3.14 -19.66 6.59
N LYS A 247 -2.47 -19.35 5.48
CA LYS A 247 -2.74 -19.98 4.18
C LYS A 247 -2.50 -21.48 4.20
N LYS A 248 -1.41 -21.95 4.83
CA LYS A 248 -1.16 -23.39 4.98
C LYS A 248 -2.26 -24.09 5.76
N VAL A 249 -2.75 -23.49 6.85
CA VAL A 249 -3.85 -24.06 7.63
C VAL A 249 -5.12 -24.14 6.80
N ILE A 250 -5.45 -23.10 6.03
CA ILE A 250 -6.60 -23.13 5.11
C ILE A 250 -6.42 -24.27 4.09
N ASP A 251 -5.25 -24.38 3.45
CA ASP A 251 -4.98 -25.42 2.45
C ASP A 251 -5.08 -26.84 3.06
N GLU A 252 -4.59 -27.03 4.29
CA GLU A 252 -4.65 -28.31 5.00
C GLU A 252 -6.07 -28.67 5.45
N LEU A 253 -6.85 -27.69 5.96
CA LEU A 253 -8.26 -27.88 6.28
C LEU A 253 -9.07 -28.23 5.02
N VAL A 254 -8.80 -27.55 3.92
CA VAL A 254 -9.44 -27.85 2.63
C VAL A 254 -9.11 -29.27 2.18
N ALA A 255 -7.87 -29.72 2.32
CA ALA A 255 -7.48 -31.08 2.00
C ALA A 255 -8.21 -32.11 2.88
N GLN A 256 -8.18 -31.93 4.20
CA GLN A 256 -8.82 -32.85 5.15
C GLN A 256 -10.33 -32.97 4.93
N ILE A 257 -11.03 -31.86 4.74
CA ILE A 257 -12.48 -31.89 4.49
C ILE A 257 -12.79 -32.47 3.11
N THR A 258 -11.93 -32.25 2.11
CA THR A 258 -12.15 -32.81 0.75
C THR A 258 -11.90 -34.32 0.71
N ASP A 259 -10.93 -34.82 1.50
CA ASP A 259 -10.57 -36.23 1.55
C ASP A 259 -11.57 -37.08 2.37
N ASP A 260 -12.34 -36.43 3.26
CA ASP A 260 -13.37 -37.07 4.08
C ASP A 260 -14.79 -36.73 3.56
N GLU A 261 -15.50 -37.77 3.11
CA GLU A 261 -16.82 -37.64 2.49
C GLU A 261 -17.89 -37.17 3.50
N ASP A 262 -17.80 -37.60 4.77
CA ASP A 262 -18.74 -37.21 5.83
C ASP A 262 -18.55 -35.74 6.22
N LEU A 263 -17.30 -35.26 6.26
CA LEU A 263 -17.00 -33.85 6.53
C LEU A 263 -17.43 -32.95 5.37
N SER A 264 -17.23 -33.40 4.14
CA SER A 264 -17.72 -32.70 2.94
C SER A 264 -19.23 -32.55 2.96
N GLU A 265 -19.98 -33.60 3.29
CA GLU A 265 -21.44 -33.53 3.43
C GLU A 265 -21.87 -32.61 4.58
N ALA A 266 -21.19 -32.67 5.72
CA ALA A 266 -21.46 -31.81 6.87
C ALA A 266 -21.27 -30.31 6.56
N VAL A 267 -20.22 -29.95 5.81
CA VAL A 267 -19.98 -28.56 5.36
C VAL A 267 -21.08 -28.07 4.42
N LEU A 268 -21.56 -28.93 3.53
CA LEU A 268 -22.64 -28.61 2.59
C LEU A 268 -23.99 -28.47 3.30
N ALA A 269 -24.21 -29.22 4.38
CA ALA A 269 -25.40 -29.15 5.22
C ALA A 269 -25.38 -28.02 6.28
N ASN A 270 -24.33 -27.18 6.32
CA ASN A 270 -24.11 -26.13 7.33
C ASN A 270 -24.03 -26.65 8.78
N HIS A 271 -23.52 -27.86 8.99
CA HIS A 271 -23.28 -28.33 10.36
C HIS A 271 -22.10 -27.59 11.00
N PRO A 272 -22.17 -27.25 12.31
CA PRO A 272 -21.08 -26.60 13.00
C PRO A 272 -19.91 -27.57 13.14
N LEU A 273 -18.78 -27.23 12.52
CA LEU A 273 -17.54 -27.95 12.67
C LEU A 273 -16.70 -27.32 13.79
N SER A 274 -16.02 -28.16 14.55
CA SER A 274 -14.98 -27.73 15.48
C SER A 274 -13.62 -28.10 14.91
N TYR A 275 -12.59 -27.31 15.24
CA TYR A 275 -11.22 -27.56 14.83
C TYR A 275 -10.30 -27.60 16.04
N ASN A 276 -9.17 -28.29 15.90
CA ASN A 276 -8.14 -28.36 16.93
C ASN A 276 -6.77 -28.16 16.26
N LEU A 277 -6.15 -27.01 16.51
CA LEU A 277 -4.82 -26.71 16.00
C LEU A 277 -3.76 -27.38 16.88
N LYS A 278 -2.82 -28.09 16.26
CA LYS A 278 -1.65 -28.69 16.92
C LYS A 278 -0.37 -28.21 16.24
N GLY A 279 0.73 -28.16 17.00
CA GLY A 279 2.06 -27.86 16.47
C GLY A 279 2.31 -26.37 16.25
N LYS A 280 3.10 -26.03 15.21
CA LYS A 280 3.55 -24.65 14.93
C LYS A 280 2.38 -23.70 14.62
N SER A 281 1.37 -24.16 13.89
CA SER A 281 0.20 -23.35 13.51
C SER A 281 -0.63 -22.89 14.71
N ALA A 282 -0.68 -23.68 15.79
CA ALA A 282 -1.36 -23.31 17.04
C ALA A 282 -0.65 -22.19 17.81
N ARG A 283 0.64 -21.94 17.52
CA ARG A 283 1.42 -20.84 18.11
C ARG A 283 1.29 -19.56 17.29
N GLU A 284 1.17 -19.70 15.96
CA GLU A 284 1.06 -18.55 15.04
C GLU A 284 -0.35 -17.96 14.95
N LEU A 285 -1.39 -18.75 15.19
CA LEU A 285 -2.78 -18.34 14.97
C LEU A 285 -3.54 -18.32 16.29
N SER A 286 -4.31 -17.26 16.49
CA SER A 286 -5.28 -17.20 17.58
C SER A 286 -6.47 -18.15 17.34
N PRO A 287 -7.21 -18.53 18.40
CA PRO A 287 -8.42 -19.33 18.27
C PRO A 287 -9.53 -18.64 17.45
N GLU A 288 -9.50 -17.31 17.33
CA GLU A 288 -10.46 -16.58 16.48
C GLU A 288 -10.05 -16.66 15.01
N GLU A 289 -8.75 -16.56 14.72
CA GLU A 289 -8.22 -16.69 13.36
C GLU A 289 -8.31 -18.11 12.82
N GLY A 290 -8.15 -19.13 13.68
CA GLY A 290 -8.39 -20.52 13.28
C GLY A 290 -9.85 -20.78 12.91
N GLN A 291 -10.81 -20.14 13.58
CA GLN A 291 -12.22 -20.22 13.20
C GLN A 291 -12.47 -19.54 11.86
N LYS A 292 -11.87 -18.37 11.65
CA LYS A 292 -11.92 -17.66 10.37
C LYS A 292 -11.33 -18.49 9.22
N ALA A 293 -10.22 -19.19 9.47
CA ALA A 293 -9.61 -20.10 8.50
C ALA A 293 -10.53 -21.28 8.17
N LEU A 294 -11.23 -21.84 9.16
CA LEU A 294 -12.23 -22.90 8.96
C LEU A 294 -13.45 -22.40 8.16
N ASP A 295 -13.93 -21.20 8.44
CA ASP A 295 -15.03 -20.59 7.71
C ASP A 295 -14.63 -20.33 6.24
N GLU A 296 -13.41 -19.86 6.01
CA GLU A 296 -12.84 -19.65 4.68
C GLU A 296 -12.66 -20.98 3.93
N ALA A 297 -12.10 -22.00 4.57
CA ALA A 297 -11.98 -23.34 4.01
C ALA A 297 -13.35 -23.94 3.64
N SER A 298 -14.34 -23.79 4.52
CA SER A 298 -15.72 -24.24 4.29
C SER A 298 -16.35 -23.52 3.10
N GLN A 299 -16.12 -22.20 2.98
CA GLN A 299 -16.60 -21.41 1.85
C GLN A 299 -15.94 -21.86 0.53
N ILE A 300 -14.63 -22.12 0.53
CA ILE A 300 -13.91 -22.65 -0.65
C ILE A 300 -14.51 -23.97 -1.10
N ILE A 301 -14.84 -24.87 -0.17
CA ILE A 301 -15.42 -26.18 -0.48
C ILE A 301 -16.84 -26.05 -1.03
N ARG A 302 -17.66 -25.19 -0.42
CA ARG A 302 -19.00 -24.87 -0.96
C ARG A 302 -18.91 -24.31 -2.36
N ASP A 303 -17.98 -23.38 -2.61
CA ASP A 303 -17.76 -22.82 -3.94
C ASP A 303 -17.26 -23.88 -4.93
N ARG A 304 -16.39 -24.81 -4.52
CA ARG A 304 -15.95 -25.95 -5.36
C ARG A 304 -17.11 -26.89 -5.68
N ALA A 305 -17.95 -27.22 -4.70
CA ALA A 305 -19.12 -28.06 -4.90
C ALA A 305 -20.15 -27.37 -5.81
N ASP A 306 -20.39 -26.08 -5.61
CA ASP A 306 -21.26 -25.29 -6.49
C ASP A 306 -20.71 -25.24 -7.91
N LEU A 307 -19.39 -25.11 -8.09
CA LEU A 307 -18.73 -25.16 -9.39
C LEU A 307 -18.93 -26.49 -10.13
N LYS A 308 -19.09 -27.63 -9.43
CA LYS A 308 -19.40 -28.94 -10.05
C LYS A 308 -20.78 -28.96 -10.71
N ASN A 309 -21.71 -28.09 -10.28
CA ASN A 309 -23.04 -27.99 -10.87
C ASN A 309 -23.04 -27.27 -12.22
N TYR A 310 -21.93 -26.63 -12.61
CA TYR A 310 -21.81 -25.94 -13.89
C TYR A 310 -21.29 -26.88 -14.98
N ARG A 311 -21.97 -26.86 -16.13
CA ARG A 311 -21.50 -27.57 -17.33
C ARG A 311 -21.37 -26.58 -18.48
N ALA A 312 -20.12 -26.26 -18.83
CA ALA A 312 -19.81 -25.36 -19.93
C ALA A 312 -19.55 -26.15 -21.23
N LYS A 313 -20.42 -26.00 -22.23
CA LYS A 313 -20.31 -26.64 -23.55
C LYS A 313 -19.95 -25.59 -24.61
N CYS A 314 -19.18 -25.99 -25.62
CA CYS A 314 -18.88 -25.18 -26.81
C CYS A 314 -19.11 -26.06 -28.04
N LEU A 315 -20.14 -25.75 -28.82
CA LEU A 315 -20.66 -26.60 -29.88
C LEU A 315 -20.91 -25.78 -31.16
N LEU A 316 -21.01 -26.51 -32.27
CA LEU A 316 -21.58 -25.99 -33.52
C LEU A 316 -23.10 -25.93 -33.35
N PRO A 317 -23.79 -24.91 -33.90
CA PRO A 317 -25.25 -24.80 -33.77
C PRO A 317 -25.98 -26.06 -34.27
N GLU A 318 -25.49 -26.69 -35.34
CA GLU A 318 -26.02 -27.94 -35.92
C GLU A 318 -26.02 -29.14 -34.95
N LYS A 319 -25.19 -29.09 -33.90
CA LYS A 319 -25.08 -30.15 -32.89
C LYS A 319 -25.89 -29.85 -31.62
N CYS A 320 -26.55 -28.70 -31.56
CA CYS A 320 -27.43 -28.33 -30.47
C CYS A 320 -28.86 -28.75 -30.80
N SER A 321 -29.63 -29.19 -29.80
CA SER A 321 -31.07 -29.39 -29.97
C SER A 321 -31.78 -28.04 -30.09
N GLN A 322 -32.91 -28.02 -30.80
CA GLN A 322 -33.71 -26.80 -31.00
C GLN A 322 -34.06 -26.11 -29.68
N LYS A 323 -34.44 -26.90 -28.67
CA LYS A 323 -34.74 -26.41 -27.31
C LYS A 323 -33.57 -25.65 -26.68
N VAL A 324 -32.33 -26.13 -26.86
CA VAL A 324 -31.14 -25.45 -26.31
C VAL A 324 -30.87 -24.13 -27.03
N ILE A 325 -31.13 -24.06 -28.33
CA ILE A 325 -30.99 -22.82 -29.11
C ILE A 325 -32.02 -21.78 -28.63
N GLU A 326 -33.26 -22.21 -28.38
CA GLU A 326 -34.31 -21.38 -27.81
C GLU A 326 -33.96 -20.89 -26.40
N ASP A 327 -33.47 -21.79 -25.53
CA ASP A 327 -33.05 -21.44 -24.17
C ASP A 327 -31.88 -20.44 -24.18
N ILE A 328 -30.94 -20.58 -25.11
CA ILE A 328 -29.82 -19.64 -25.31
C ILE A 328 -30.32 -18.29 -25.81
N ALA A 329 -31.22 -18.27 -26.80
CA ALA A 329 -31.80 -17.03 -27.32
C ALA A 329 -32.62 -16.30 -26.26
N ALA A 330 -33.38 -17.04 -25.45
CA ALA A 330 -34.12 -16.51 -24.32
C ALA A 330 -33.17 -15.92 -23.26
N ALA A 331 -32.11 -16.63 -22.87
CA ALA A 331 -31.13 -16.15 -21.91
C ALA A 331 -30.30 -14.95 -22.44
N ALA A 332 -30.00 -14.91 -23.73
CA ALA A 332 -29.33 -13.79 -24.38
C ALA A 332 -30.23 -12.55 -24.46
N THR A 333 -31.54 -12.73 -24.64
CA THR A 333 -32.51 -11.62 -24.67
C THR A 333 -32.83 -11.10 -23.27
N LEU A 334 -32.90 -12.00 -22.27
CA LEU A 334 -33.27 -11.64 -20.91
C LEU A 334 -32.13 -10.97 -20.13
N TYR A 335 -30.89 -11.38 -20.37
CA TYR A 335 -29.71 -10.93 -19.60
C TYR A 335 -28.60 -10.30 -20.45
N GLY A 336 -28.75 -10.27 -21.78
CA GLY A 336 -27.75 -9.72 -22.68
C GLY A 336 -28.13 -8.36 -23.26
N SER A 337 -27.15 -7.73 -23.89
CA SER A 337 -27.25 -6.37 -24.44
C SER A 337 -28.00 -6.26 -25.78
N SER A 338 -28.42 -7.37 -26.42
CA SER A 338 -28.99 -7.36 -27.78
C SER A 338 -30.20 -8.28 -27.90
N ALA A 339 -31.23 -7.81 -28.61
CA ALA A 339 -32.38 -8.63 -28.97
C ALA A 339 -31.91 -9.79 -29.85
N CYS A 340 -31.98 -11.01 -29.31
CA CYS A 340 -31.41 -12.20 -29.94
C CYS A 340 -32.53 -13.08 -30.48
N VAL A 341 -32.54 -13.32 -31.79
CA VAL A 341 -33.48 -14.27 -32.41
C VAL A 341 -32.81 -15.64 -32.52
N ALA A 342 -33.57 -16.72 -32.31
CA ALA A 342 -33.05 -18.09 -32.40
C ALA A 342 -32.39 -18.39 -33.77
N GLU A 343 -32.88 -17.75 -34.84
CA GLU A 343 -32.29 -17.84 -36.19
C GLU A 343 -30.87 -17.24 -36.26
N ASP A 344 -30.60 -16.16 -35.54
CA ASP A 344 -29.27 -15.54 -35.51
C ASP A 344 -28.26 -16.41 -34.77
N VAL A 345 -28.72 -17.05 -33.68
CA VAL A 345 -27.92 -18.03 -32.93
C VAL A 345 -27.62 -19.25 -33.81
N ALA A 346 -28.59 -19.72 -34.61
CA ALA A 346 -28.39 -20.84 -35.52
C ALA A 346 -27.33 -20.55 -36.62
N GLN A 347 -27.15 -19.29 -37.01
CA GLN A 347 -26.12 -18.85 -37.97
C GLN A 347 -24.74 -18.62 -37.34
N ALA A 348 -24.58 -18.84 -36.03
CA ALA A 348 -23.30 -18.67 -35.35
C ALA A 348 -22.24 -19.63 -35.90
N PHE A 349 -20.98 -19.19 -35.94
CA PHE A 349 -19.87 -20.08 -36.22
C PHE A 349 -19.66 -21.07 -35.07
N ARG A 350 -19.74 -20.59 -33.82
CA ARG A 350 -19.76 -21.41 -32.61
C ARG A 350 -20.55 -20.74 -31.51
N ILE A 351 -21.21 -21.57 -30.70
CA ILE A 351 -21.94 -21.12 -29.52
C ILE A 351 -21.34 -21.83 -28.31
N SER A 352 -21.24 -21.10 -27.22
CA SER A 352 -20.87 -21.63 -25.93
C SER A 352 -21.88 -21.21 -24.88
N PHE A 353 -22.24 -22.14 -24.02
CA PHE A 353 -23.19 -21.88 -22.95
C PHE A 353 -22.80 -22.67 -21.70
N SER A 354 -23.16 -22.13 -20.54
CA SER A 354 -23.00 -22.80 -19.24
C SER A 354 -24.38 -23.08 -18.67
N THR A 355 -24.59 -24.32 -18.24
CA THR A 355 -25.81 -24.72 -17.53
C THR A 355 -25.54 -24.91 -16.04
N TYR A 356 -26.43 -24.44 -15.19
CA TYR A 356 -26.44 -24.70 -13.75
C TYR A 356 -27.75 -25.40 -13.39
N LYS A 357 -27.66 -26.59 -12.78
CA LYS A 357 -28.85 -27.44 -12.48
C LYS A 357 -29.81 -27.56 -13.68
N ASP A 358 -29.22 -27.84 -14.86
CA ASP A 358 -29.89 -27.98 -16.16
C ASP A 358 -30.56 -26.73 -16.76
N ALA A 359 -30.44 -25.55 -16.11
CA ALA A 359 -30.86 -24.27 -16.68
C ALA A 359 -29.67 -23.53 -17.33
N VAL A 360 -29.87 -22.88 -18.48
CA VAL A 360 -28.84 -22.04 -19.12
C VAL A 360 -28.67 -20.75 -18.34
N VAL A 361 -27.46 -20.51 -17.81
CA VAL A 361 -27.16 -19.34 -16.96
C VAL A 361 -26.16 -18.38 -17.57
N ALA A 362 -25.40 -18.83 -18.58
CA ALA A 362 -24.45 -17.99 -19.28
C ALA A 362 -24.39 -18.37 -20.76
N THR A 363 -24.31 -17.38 -21.64
CA THR A 363 -24.21 -17.59 -23.09
C THR A 363 -23.15 -16.69 -23.69
N ALA A 364 -22.54 -17.15 -24.78
CA ALA A 364 -21.63 -16.40 -25.63
C ALA A 364 -21.56 -17.10 -27.00
N GLY A 365 -21.39 -16.36 -28.09
CA GLY A 365 -21.15 -16.96 -29.38
C GLY A 365 -20.28 -16.12 -30.30
N ILE A 366 -19.67 -16.79 -31.27
CA ILE A 366 -18.89 -16.15 -32.33
C ILE A 366 -19.61 -16.34 -33.65
N ARG A 367 -19.79 -15.26 -34.39
CA ARG A 367 -20.33 -15.24 -35.75
C ARG A 367 -19.24 -14.81 -36.75
N LYS A 368 -19.30 -15.35 -37.96
CA LYS A 368 -18.51 -14.86 -39.11
C LYS A 368 -19.31 -13.78 -39.82
N THR A 369 -19.00 -12.53 -39.54
CA THR A 369 -19.77 -11.40 -40.07
C THR A 369 -19.33 -11.06 -41.49
N PRO A 370 -20.24 -10.99 -42.48
CA PRO A 370 -19.91 -10.65 -43.86
C PRO A 370 -19.28 -9.25 -43.95
N LEU A 371 -18.45 -9.01 -44.97
CA LEU A 371 -17.68 -7.77 -45.08
C LEU A 371 -18.58 -6.52 -45.12
N LYS A 372 -19.73 -6.58 -45.78
CA LYS A 372 -20.68 -5.45 -45.87
C LYS A 372 -21.17 -5.00 -44.48
N GLU A 373 -21.51 -5.95 -43.62
CA GLU A 373 -22.01 -5.68 -42.26
C GLU A 373 -20.87 -5.20 -41.34
N ARG A 374 -19.66 -5.77 -41.47
CA ARG A 374 -18.48 -5.28 -40.74
C ARG A 374 -18.13 -3.83 -41.09
N VAL A 375 -18.15 -3.49 -42.37
CA VAL A 375 -17.90 -2.12 -42.84
C VAL A 375 -18.95 -1.17 -42.25
N SER A 376 -20.24 -1.53 -42.31
CA SER A 376 -21.30 -0.72 -41.72
C SER A 376 -21.10 -0.51 -40.22
N ILE A 377 -20.77 -1.55 -39.45
CA ILE A 377 -20.53 -1.43 -38.00
C ILE A 377 -19.34 -0.50 -37.72
N PHE A 378 -18.21 -0.71 -38.39
CA PHE A 378 -16.99 0.08 -38.17
C PHE A 378 -17.15 1.54 -38.62
N GLU A 379 -17.98 1.80 -39.63
CA GLU A 379 -18.36 3.14 -40.07
C GLU A 379 -19.28 3.83 -39.06
N THR A 380 -20.28 3.12 -38.52
CA THR A 380 -21.16 3.64 -37.45
C THR A 380 -20.35 4.08 -36.23
N PHE A 381 -19.36 3.27 -35.82
CA PHE A 381 -18.45 3.59 -34.71
C PHE A 381 -17.27 4.49 -35.09
N GLN A 382 -17.20 5.01 -36.33
CA GLN A 382 -16.16 5.93 -36.83
C GLN A 382 -14.72 5.52 -36.49
N THR A 383 -14.43 4.23 -36.57
CA THR A 383 -13.15 3.67 -36.10
C THR A 383 -12.02 3.85 -37.12
N ILE A 384 -10.77 3.90 -36.65
CA ILE A 384 -9.58 3.92 -37.52
C ILE A 384 -9.22 2.52 -38.02
N ALA A 385 -9.71 1.47 -37.35
CA ALA A 385 -9.33 0.09 -37.62
C ALA A 385 -9.89 -0.44 -38.95
N ASP A 386 -9.11 -1.28 -39.67
CA ASP A 386 -9.57 -1.87 -40.93
C ASP A 386 -10.54 -3.05 -40.67
N PRO A 387 -11.82 -2.96 -41.08
CA PRO A 387 -12.80 -4.02 -40.88
C PRO A 387 -12.44 -5.34 -41.58
N ARG A 388 -11.53 -5.33 -42.57
CA ARG A 388 -11.08 -6.54 -43.28
C ARG A 388 -10.30 -7.49 -42.36
N ILE A 389 -9.61 -6.94 -41.36
CA ILE A 389 -8.75 -7.68 -40.42
C ILE A 389 -9.61 -8.51 -39.46
N TYR A 390 -10.69 -7.94 -38.93
CA TYR A 390 -11.53 -8.57 -37.91
C TYR A 390 -12.64 -9.41 -38.54
N LYS A 391 -12.42 -10.71 -38.71
CA LYS A 391 -13.36 -11.62 -39.43
C LYS A 391 -14.39 -12.29 -38.51
N ALA A 392 -14.20 -12.21 -37.21
CA ALA A 392 -15.06 -12.82 -36.22
C ALA A 392 -15.70 -11.75 -35.32
N GLN A 393 -16.99 -11.89 -35.05
CA GLN A 393 -17.71 -11.05 -34.11
C GLN A 393 -18.10 -11.90 -32.90
N LEU A 394 -17.73 -11.45 -31.71
CA LEU A 394 -18.16 -12.04 -30.44
C LEU A 394 -19.46 -11.34 -30.01
N ASN A 395 -20.54 -12.12 -29.91
CA ASN A 395 -21.90 -11.66 -29.62
C ASN A 395 -22.53 -12.51 -28.51
N TRP A 396 -23.72 -12.07 -28.09
CA TRP A 396 -24.58 -12.76 -27.12
C TRP A 396 -23.88 -13.07 -25.81
N LEU A 397 -23.06 -12.13 -25.33
CA LEU A 397 -22.49 -12.20 -24.00
C LEU A 397 -23.61 -11.94 -23.00
N SER A 398 -24.04 -12.99 -22.31
CA SER A 398 -25.03 -12.85 -21.24
C SER A 398 -24.68 -13.73 -20.06
N LEU A 399 -24.96 -13.23 -18.85
CA LEU A 399 -24.76 -13.94 -17.60
C LEU A 399 -25.90 -13.59 -16.65
N HIS A 400 -26.50 -14.61 -16.05
CA HIS A 400 -27.54 -14.40 -15.06
C HIS A 400 -26.96 -13.73 -13.78
N PRO A 401 -27.62 -12.72 -13.18
CA PRO A 401 -27.11 -11.94 -12.04
C PRO A 401 -26.57 -12.75 -10.87
N ASN A 402 -27.30 -13.80 -10.47
CA ASN A 402 -26.91 -14.71 -9.37
C ASN A 402 -25.60 -15.48 -9.62
N HIS A 403 -25.07 -15.46 -10.84
CA HIS A 403 -23.86 -16.17 -11.24
C HIS A 403 -22.70 -15.22 -11.59
N HIS A 404 -22.85 -13.93 -11.27
CA HIS A 404 -21.77 -12.95 -11.36
C HIS A 404 -20.58 -13.37 -10.49
N ASN A 405 -19.36 -13.03 -10.91
CA ASN A 405 -18.09 -13.35 -10.23
C ASN A 405 -17.75 -14.85 -10.08
N LYS A 406 -18.56 -15.77 -10.63
CA LYS A 406 -18.23 -17.22 -10.66
C LYS A 406 -17.37 -17.63 -11.87
N GLY A 407 -16.89 -16.66 -12.66
CA GLY A 407 -15.99 -16.87 -13.80
C GLY A 407 -16.56 -17.66 -14.98
N GLN A 408 -17.88 -17.88 -15.03
CA GLN A 408 -18.52 -18.72 -16.05
C GLN A 408 -18.43 -18.08 -17.45
N LEU A 409 -18.72 -16.78 -17.56
CA LEU A 409 -18.64 -16.06 -18.83
C LEU A 409 -17.20 -16.05 -19.38
N SER A 410 -16.20 -15.87 -18.51
CA SER A 410 -14.79 -15.92 -18.91
C SER A 410 -14.38 -17.29 -19.46
N LYS A 411 -14.82 -18.39 -18.84
CA LYS A 411 -14.58 -19.75 -19.34
C LYS A 411 -15.20 -19.97 -20.73
N LEU A 412 -16.38 -19.41 -20.99
CA LEU A 412 -17.06 -19.49 -22.28
C LEU A 412 -16.29 -18.73 -23.36
N VAL A 413 -15.94 -17.47 -23.09
CA VAL A 413 -15.16 -16.63 -23.99
C VAL A 413 -13.81 -17.29 -24.29
N GLN A 414 -13.08 -17.79 -23.29
CA GLN A 414 -11.81 -18.50 -23.51
C GLN A 414 -11.95 -19.69 -24.47
N LYS A 415 -12.99 -20.51 -24.32
CA LYS A 415 -13.24 -21.66 -25.23
C LYS A 415 -13.55 -21.20 -26.65
N LEU A 416 -14.29 -20.10 -26.80
CA LEU A 416 -14.61 -19.52 -28.10
C LEU A 416 -13.38 -18.90 -28.78
N LEU A 417 -12.56 -18.16 -28.03
CA LEU A 417 -11.32 -17.57 -28.54
C LEU A 417 -10.27 -18.63 -28.87
N GLY A 418 -10.22 -19.75 -28.15
CA GLY A 418 -9.39 -20.90 -28.53
C GLY A 418 -9.84 -21.56 -29.84
N ALA A 419 -11.15 -21.56 -30.13
CA ALA A 419 -11.70 -22.20 -31.32
C ALA A 419 -11.50 -21.40 -32.62
N ARG A 420 -11.21 -20.09 -32.54
CA ARG A 420 -10.99 -19.22 -33.71
C ARG A 420 -9.56 -19.26 -34.27
N LYS A 421 -8.64 -20.05 -33.70
CA LYS A 421 -7.25 -20.26 -34.19
C LYS A 421 -6.53 -18.95 -34.58
N GLY A 422 -6.65 -17.92 -33.74
CA GLY A 422 -5.94 -16.65 -33.93
C GLY A 422 -6.52 -15.65 -34.92
N VAL A 423 -7.75 -15.86 -35.37
CA VAL A 423 -8.45 -14.84 -36.17
C VAL A 423 -8.80 -13.63 -35.30
N PRO A 424 -8.41 -12.39 -35.69
CA PRO A 424 -8.81 -11.19 -34.96
C PRO A 424 -10.34 -11.08 -34.87
N ALA A 425 -10.83 -10.67 -33.70
CA ALA A 425 -12.26 -10.52 -33.47
C ALA A 425 -12.62 -9.16 -32.89
N PHE A 426 -13.87 -8.78 -33.06
CA PHE A 426 -14.46 -7.59 -32.45
C PHE A 426 -15.71 -7.97 -31.66
N ALA A 427 -16.12 -7.10 -30.75
CA ALA A 427 -17.35 -7.24 -29.98
C ALA A 427 -18.03 -5.86 -29.88
N VAL A 428 -19.35 -5.83 -29.94
CA VAL A 428 -20.15 -4.63 -29.67
C VAL A 428 -20.91 -4.89 -28.37
N VAL A 429 -20.74 -4.02 -27.39
CA VAL A 429 -21.34 -4.17 -26.05
C VAL A 429 -21.97 -2.86 -25.63
N HIS A 430 -23.08 -2.93 -24.92
CA HIS A 430 -23.76 -1.75 -24.40
C HIS A 430 -22.98 -1.15 -23.21
N SER A 431 -22.94 0.17 -23.07
CA SER A 431 -22.22 0.89 -22.01
C SER A 431 -22.66 0.48 -20.61
N ASP A 432 -23.95 0.15 -20.49
CA ASP A 432 -24.61 -0.21 -19.24
C ASP A 432 -24.28 -1.67 -18.80
N ASP A 433 -23.71 -2.49 -19.69
CA ASP A 433 -23.32 -3.87 -19.41
C ASP A 433 -21.87 -3.94 -18.89
N ALA A 434 -21.71 -3.66 -17.60
CA ALA A 434 -20.41 -3.66 -16.93
C ALA A 434 -19.72 -5.05 -16.98
N VAL A 435 -20.49 -6.13 -16.90
CA VAL A 435 -19.96 -7.50 -16.84
C VAL A 435 -19.33 -7.90 -18.17
N ALA A 436 -20.01 -7.63 -19.29
CA ALA A 436 -19.45 -7.90 -20.60
C ALA A 436 -18.18 -7.07 -20.86
N ARG A 437 -18.14 -5.80 -20.43
CA ARG A 437 -16.94 -4.95 -20.56
C ARG A 437 -15.75 -5.47 -19.76
N GLU A 438 -15.96 -5.86 -18.51
CA GLU A 438 -14.91 -6.39 -17.65
C GLU A 438 -14.31 -7.68 -18.24
N VAL A 439 -15.17 -8.60 -18.73
CA VAL A 439 -14.72 -9.83 -19.38
C VAL A 439 -13.94 -9.53 -20.66
N LEU A 440 -14.41 -8.62 -21.50
CA LEU A 440 -13.69 -8.24 -22.73
C LEU A 440 -12.30 -7.66 -22.43
N GLN A 441 -12.20 -6.76 -21.44
CA GLN A 441 -10.92 -6.19 -21.01
C GLN A 441 -9.97 -7.25 -20.46
N HIS A 442 -10.48 -8.21 -19.67
CA HIS A 442 -9.69 -9.34 -19.18
C HIS A 442 -9.07 -10.16 -20.32
N PHE A 443 -9.78 -10.32 -21.43
CA PHE A 443 -9.28 -10.99 -22.64
C PHE A 443 -8.55 -10.05 -23.61
N LYS A 444 -8.06 -8.89 -23.17
CA LYS A 444 -7.30 -7.93 -23.99
C LYS A 444 -8.06 -7.35 -25.19
N PHE A 445 -9.39 -7.31 -25.13
CA PHE A 445 -10.12 -6.48 -26.07
C PHE A 445 -9.96 -5.02 -25.66
N SER A 446 -9.47 -4.18 -26.57
CA SER A 446 -9.32 -2.75 -26.36
C SER A 446 -10.49 -1.99 -27.01
N PRO A 447 -10.98 -0.91 -26.39
CA PRO A 447 -11.91 0.00 -27.06
C PRO A 447 -11.34 0.48 -28.39
N ALA A 448 -12.18 0.52 -29.43
CA ALA A 448 -11.74 0.99 -30.74
C ALA A 448 -11.33 2.48 -30.69
N LEU A 449 -10.23 2.82 -31.35
CA LEU A 449 -9.81 4.21 -31.53
C LEU A 449 -10.69 4.90 -32.58
N LEU A 450 -11.23 6.06 -32.21
CA LEU A 450 -12.07 6.89 -33.07
C LEU A 450 -11.21 7.78 -33.97
N LYS A 451 -11.70 8.11 -35.16
CA LYS A 451 -11.07 9.10 -36.06
C LYS A 451 -11.03 10.49 -35.43
N GLU A 452 -9.98 11.26 -35.69
CA GLU A 452 -9.87 12.65 -35.23
C GLU A 452 -11.08 13.48 -35.71
N GLY A 453 -11.78 14.13 -34.78
CA GLY A 453 -12.99 14.91 -35.07
C GLY A 453 -14.32 14.15 -34.98
N ALA A 454 -14.29 12.86 -34.63
CA ALA A 454 -15.50 12.09 -34.34
C ALA A 454 -16.21 12.64 -33.09
N LEU A 455 -17.41 13.19 -33.25
CA LEU A 455 -18.31 13.46 -32.12
C LEU A 455 -18.80 12.10 -31.61
N VAL A 456 -18.46 11.76 -30.36
CA VAL A 456 -19.10 10.64 -29.67
C VAL A 456 -20.58 10.99 -29.60
N ASP A 457 -21.41 10.30 -30.38
CA ASP A 457 -22.86 10.43 -30.25
C ASP A 457 -23.22 9.90 -28.86
N GLU A 458 -23.39 10.78 -27.87
CA GLU A 458 -23.72 10.43 -26.48
C GLU A 458 -25.03 9.61 -26.39
N LYS A 459 -25.82 9.54 -27.46
CA LYS A 459 -27.01 8.70 -27.58
C LYS A 459 -26.72 7.25 -27.95
N SER A 460 -25.57 6.96 -28.56
CA SER A 460 -25.13 5.59 -28.83
C SER A 460 -24.62 4.97 -27.54
N LYS A 461 -25.50 4.27 -26.82
CA LYS A 461 -25.13 3.49 -25.63
C LYS A 461 -24.32 2.22 -25.97
N GLU A 462 -23.74 2.11 -27.16
CA GLU A 462 -22.93 0.95 -27.56
C GLU A 462 -21.46 1.34 -27.71
N GLN A 463 -20.57 0.38 -27.42
CA GLN A 463 -19.13 0.54 -27.53
C GLN A 463 -18.53 -0.64 -28.30
N LEU A 464 -17.65 -0.32 -29.25
CA LEU A 464 -16.91 -1.31 -30.03
C LEU A 464 -15.58 -1.65 -29.36
N PHE A 465 -15.34 -2.94 -29.21
CA PHE A 465 -14.13 -3.53 -28.66
C PHE A 465 -13.41 -4.38 -29.72
N LEU A 466 -12.09 -4.23 -29.81
CA LEU A 466 -11.25 -4.89 -30.80
C LEU A 466 -10.22 -5.77 -30.10
N HIS A 467 -10.07 -7.00 -30.59
CA HIS A 467 -9.01 -7.92 -30.19
C HIS A 467 -8.10 -8.20 -31.37
N ALA A 468 -6.99 -7.47 -31.43
CA ALA A 468 -5.86 -7.82 -32.27
C ALA A 468 -5.04 -8.91 -31.54
N GLU A 469 -4.78 -10.04 -32.19
CA GLU A 469 -3.70 -10.89 -31.68
C GLU A 469 -2.36 -10.19 -31.91
N THR A 470 -1.49 -10.29 -30.92
CA THR A 470 -0.09 -9.83 -30.95
C THR A 470 0.76 -10.90 -31.61
#